data_AF-A0A974C3J9-F1
#
_entry.id   AF-A0A974C3J9-F1
#
_cell.length_a   1.000
_cell.length_b   1.000
_cell.length_c   1.000
_cell.angle_alpha   90.00
_cell.angle_beta   90.00
_cell.angle_gamma   90.00
#
_symmetry.space_group_name_H-M   'P 1'
#
loop_
_entity.id
_entity.type
_entity.pdbx_description
1 polymer ?
#
loop_
_entity_poly.entity_id
_entity_poly.type
_entity_poly.pdbx_seq_one_letter_code
_entity_poly.pdbx_strand_id
1 'polypeptide(L)'
;MSFADIADTTARKAETFGFTETERKRILQSAQSLPTPPTSSEAEIFRKLEQLKRRDISWALNSSSLAEYAKAQRIPRGLRITLKPALFKDDQAFTAKWQGILNRCSLDLIALTVQQLQVGSKDLKQQIHVLEDEYTAIPEPANRNALQELDAKI
;
A
#
# COMPACT_ATOMS: atom_id res chain seq x y z
N MET A 1 3.48 -40.41 54.70
CA MET A 1 2.53 -39.71 53.80
C MET A 1 1.95 -40.75 52.86
N SER A 2 0.63 -40.88 52.87
CA SER A 2 -0.10 -41.89 52.10
C SER A 2 -0.28 -41.43 50.66
N PHE A 3 -0.39 -42.35 49.70
CA PHE A 3 -0.79 -42.02 48.32
C PHE A 3 -2.16 -41.32 48.28
N ALA A 4 -3.01 -41.51 49.29
CA ALA A 4 -4.28 -40.80 49.44
C ALA A 4 -4.09 -39.29 49.68
N ASP A 5 -3.04 -38.88 50.42
CA ASP A 5 -2.78 -37.47 50.74
C ASP A 5 -2.34 -36.66 49.50
N ILE A 6 -1.72 -37.34 48.53
CA ILE A 6 -1.27 -36.77 47.25
C ILE A 6 -2.46 -36.58 46.28
N ALA A 7 -3.45 -37.46 46.34
CA ALA A 7 -4.67 -37.37 45.52
C ALA A 7 -5.54 -36.18 45.94
N ASP A 8 -5.72 -35.94 47.25
CA ASP A 8 -6.51 -34.81 47.76
C ASP A 8 -5.86 -33.44 47.50
N THR A 9 -4.52 -33.38 47.48
CA THR A 9 -3.80 -32.14 47.16
C THR A 9 -3.82 -31.80 45.66
N THR A 10 -4.01 -32.79 44.78
CA THR A 10 -4.10 -32.60 43.33
C THR A 10 -5.55 -32.44 42.82
N ALA A 11 -6.55 -32.90 43.57
CA ALA A 11 -7.97 -32.75 43.23
C ALA A 11 -8.45 -31.29 43.19
N ARG A 12 -7.89 -30.39 44.03
CA ARG A 12 -8.31 -28.98 44.12
C ARG A 12 -8.04 -28.14 42.86
N LYS A 13 -7.30 -28.67 41.87
CA LYS A 13 -6.91 -27.91 40.66
C LYS A 13 -7.81 -28.16 39.45
N ALA A 14 -8.85 -28.99 39.55
CA ALA A 14 -9.67 -29.39 38.40
C ALA A 14 -11.11 -28.86 38.39
N GLU A 15 -11.52 -28.00 39.32
CA GLU A 15 -12.80 -27.27 39.18
C GLU A 15 -12.61 -26.10 38.20
N THR A 16 -12.86 -26.38 36.93
CA THR A 16 -12.91 -25.35 35.89
C THR A 16 -14.36 -24.97 35.65
N PHE A 17 -14.72 -23.73 36.00
CA PHE A 17 -16.01 -23.15 35.67
C PHE A 17 -15.99 -22.67 34.21
N GLY A 18 -16.94 -23.14 33.41
CA GLY A 18 -17.06 -22.80 32.00
C GLY A 18 -18.45 -22.27 31.67
N PHE A 19 -18.51 -21.22 30.86
CA PHE A 19 -19.78 -20.69 30.37
C PHE A 19 -20.32 -21.54 29.22
N THR A 20 -21.62 -21.85 29.25
CA THR A 20 -22.33 -22.43 28.11
C THR A 20 -22.29 -21.47 26.91
N GLU A 21 -22.46 -21.98 25.70
CA GLU A 21 -22.41 -21.14 24.49
C GLU A 21 -23.48 -20.04 24.51
N THR A 22 -24.65 -20.34 25.08
CA THR A 22 -25.74 -19.40 25.30
C THR A 22 -25.40 -18.30 26.31
N GLU A 23 -24.73 -18.65 27.40
CA GLU A 23 -24.26 -17.67 28.39
C GLU A 23 -23.17 -16.79 27.81
N ARG A 24 -22.22 -17.37 27.07
CA ARG A 24 -21.19 -16.59 26.36
C ARG A 24 -21.82 -15.58 25.41
N LYS A 25 -22.80 -15.99 24.59
CA LYS A 25 -23.51 -15.08 23.68
C LYS A 25 -24.22 -13.97 24.44
N ARG A 26 -24.92 -14.29 25.54
CA ARG A 26 -25.61 -13.28 26.37
C ARG A 26 -24.62 -12.29 26.99
N ILE A 27 -23.52 -12.77 27.56
CA ILE A 27 -22.49 -11.94 28.19
C ILE A 27 -21.87 -11.00 27.15
N LEU A 28 -21.49 -11.52 25.98
CA LEU A 28 -20.90 -10.74 24.89
C LEU A 28 -21.90 -9.71 24.31
N GLN A 29 -23.19 -10.04 24.23
CA GLN A 29 -24.23 -9.11 23.77
C GLN A 29 -24.54 -8.02 24.82
N SER A 30 -24.41 -8.33 26.11
CA SER A 30 -24.63 -7.37 27.20
C SER A 30 -23.47 -6.41 27.42
N ALA A 31 -22.28 -6.74 26.91
CA ALA A 31 -21.14 -5.84 26.92
C ALA A 31 -21.44 -4.66 25.98
N GLN A 32 -21.71 -3.49 26.56
CA GLN A 32 -21.85 -2.27 25.77
C GLN A 32 -20.53 -2.00 25.05
N SER A 33 -20.54 -2.06 23.72
CA SER A 33 -19.45 -1.50 22.93
C SER A 33 -19.42 0.00 23.20
N LEU A 34 -18.27 0.55 23.62
CA LEU A 34 -18.10 1.99 23.62
C LEU A 34 -18.44 2.52 22.22
N PRO A 35 -19.10 3.69 22.11
CA PRO A 35 -19.26 4.36 20.82
C PRO A 35 -17.90 4.49 20.17
N THR A 36 -17.71 3.84 19.03
CA THR A 36 -16.52 4.06 18.20
C THR A 36 -16.60 5.53 17.75
N PRO A 37 -15.57 6.37 18.01
CA PRO A 37 -15.64 7.76 17.61
C PRO A 37 -15.89 7.84 16.08
N PRO A 38 -16.89 8.59 15.61
CA PRO A 38 -17.39 8.51 14.24
C PRO A 38 -16.53 9.25 13.20
N THR A 39 -15.31 9.63 13.51
CA THR A 39 -14.46 10.43 12.62
C THR A 39 -13.06 9.86 12.65
N SER A 40 -12.56 9.44 11.48
CA SER A 40 -11.12 9.39 11.22
C SER A 40 -10.51 10.64 11.87
N SER A 41 -9.59 10.48 12.82
CA SER A 41 -9.07 11.65 13.54
C SER A 41 -8.47 12.61 12.51
N GLU A 42 -8.54 13.93 12.73
CA GLU A 42 -7.93 14.92 11.84
C GLU A 42 -6.50 14.53 11.43
N ALA A 43 -5.73 13.98 12.38
CA ALA A 43 -4.37 13.50 12.16
C ALA A 43 -4.29 12.30 11.18
N GLU A 44 -5.29 11.43 11.13
CA GLU A 44 -5.37 10.32 10.18
C GLU A 44 -5.69 10.81 8.77
N ILE A 45 -6.63 11.76 8.63
CA ILE A 45 -6.96 12.40 7.36
C ILE A 45 -5.73 13.12 6.82
N PHE A 46 -5.08 13.93 7.65
CA PHE A 46 -3.87 14.65 7.27
C PHE A 46 -2.72 13.72 6.84
N ARG A 47 -2.44 12.65 7.61
CA ARG A 47 -1.42 11.66 7.24
C ARG A 47 -1.74 10.97 5.90
N LYS A 48 -3.00 10.64 5.67
CA LYS A 48 -3.43 10.02 4.41
C LYS A 48 -3.30 11.00 3.24
N LEU A 49 -3.63 12.27 3.45
CA LEU A 49 -3.45 13.34 2.47
C LEU A 49 -1.98 13.49 2.08
N GLU A 50 -1.08 13.56 3.06
CA GLU A 50 0.37 13.59 2.85
C GLU A 50 0.85 12.38 2.04
N GLN A 51 0.41 11.17 2.39
CA GLN A 51 0.78 9.95 1.66
C GLN A 51 0.30 9.99 0.20
N LEU A 52 -0.92 10.45 -0.05
CA LEU A 52 -1.47 10.56 -1.40
C LEU A 52 -0.72 11.62 -2.23
N LYS A 53 -0.42 12.79 -1.67
CA LYS A 53 0.35 13.85 -2.36
C LYS A 53 1.78 13.41 -2.68
N ARG A 54 2.48 12.77 -1.74
CA ARG A 54 3.80 12.17 -1.99
C ARG A 54 3.75 11.14 -3.12
N ARG A 55 2.70 10.31 -3.14
CA ARG A 55 2.50 9.31 -4.20
C ARG A 55 2.25 9.97 -5.56
N ASP A 56 1.47 11.06 -5.63
CA ASP A 56 1.19 11.77 -6.88
C ASP A 56 2.46 12.34 -7.50
N ILE A 57 3.30 12.99 -6.69
CA ILE A 57 4.58 13.52 -7.15
C ILE A 57 5.53 12.41 -7.59
N SER A 58 5.61 11.31 -6.84
CA SER A 58 6.40 10.15 -7.26
C SER A 58 5.94 9.61 -8.62
N TRP A 59 4.63 9.51 -8.85
CA TRP A 59 4.06 9.06 -10.12
C TRP A 59 4.33 10.05 -11.25
N ALA A 60 4.18 11.35 -11.00
CA ALA A 60 4.47 12.40 -11.97
C ALA A 60 5.96 12.41 -12.39
N LEU A 61 6.88 12.31 -11.42
CA LEU A 61 8.32 12.24 -11.68
C LEU A 61 8.69 10.99 -12.47
N ASN A 62 8.12 9.84 -12.11
CA ASN A 62 8.38 8.59 -12.83
C ASN A 62 7.83 8.64 -14.27
N SER A 63 6.58 9.12 -14.44
CA SER A 63 5.97 9.27 -15.75
C SER A 63 6.77 10.23 -16.65
N SER A 64 7.21 11.37 -16.10
CA SER A 64 8.03 12.35 -16.82
C SER A 64 9.37 11.75 -17.23
N SER A 65 10.06 11.10 -16.30
CA SER A 65 11.35 10.45 -16.55
C SER A 65 11.24 9.38 -17.64
N LEU A 66 10.27 8.47 -17.52
CA LEU A 66 10.03 7.40 -18.49
C LEU A 66 9.66 7.93 -19.88
N ALA A 67 8.89 9.02 -19.95
CA ALA A 67 8.58 9.67 -21.21
C ALA A 67 9.84 10.23 -21.89
N GLU A 68 10.76 10.85 -21.14
CA GLU A 68 12.03 11.34 -21.69
C GLU A 68 12.93 10.20 -22.17
N TYR A 69 12.99 9.08 -21.43
CA TYR A 69 13.68 7.88 -21.89
C TYR A 69 13.11 7.34 -23.21
N ALA A 70 11.77 7.26 -23.32
CA ALA A 70 11.10 6.79 -24.54
C ALA A 70 11.37 7.72 -25.73
N LYS A 71 11.27 9.05 -25.55
CA LYS A 71 11.58 10.04 -26.58
C LYS A 71 13.03 9.93 -27.07
N ALA A 72 13.96 9.71 -26.15
CA ALA A 72 15.38 9.55 -26.45
C ALA A 72 15.75 8.15 -26.98
N GLN A 73 14.79 7.22 -27.12
CA GLN A 73 15.04 5.82 -27.49
C GLN A 73 16.05 5.13 -26.57
N ARG A 74 15.98 5.43 -25.27
CA ARG A 74 16.88 4.91 -24.23
C ARG A 74 16.11 4.03 -23.25
N ILE A 75 16.75 2.95 -22.80
CA ILE A 75 16.16 2.03 -21.81
C ILE A 75 16.84 2.25 -20.45
N PRO A 76 16.09 2.63 -19.39
CA PRO A 76 16.59 2.71 -18.02
C PRO A 76 17.13 1.36 -17.54
N ARG A 77 18.14 1.37 -16.68
CA ARG A 77 18.81 0.13 -16.21
C ARG A 77 17.84 -0.91 -15.66
N GLY A 78 16.82 -0.49 -14.91
CA GLY A 78 15.82 -1.39 -14.31
C GLY A 78 14.88 -2.06 -15.32
N LEU A 79 14.77 -1.55 -16.55
CA LEU A 79 13.91 -2.09 -17.60
C LEU A 79 14.69 -2.79 -18.71
N ARG A 80 16.01 -2.91 -18.59
CA ARG A 80 16.83 -3.65 -19.57
C ARG A 80 16.66 -5.14 -19.37
N ILE A 81 16.11 -5.83 -20.35
CA ILE A 81 15.99 -7.29 -20.33
C ILE A 81 17.35 -7.90 -20.71
N THR A 82 17.93 -8.70 -19.82
CA THR A 82 19.27 -9.27 -19.98
C THR A 82 19.27 -10.74 -20.44
N LEU A 83 18.12 -11.20 -20.96
CA LEU A 83 17.95 -12.58 -21.41
C LEU A 83 18.89 -12.87 -22.60
N LYS A 84 19.63 -13.97 -22.52
CA LYS A 84 20.52 -14.42 -23.60
C LYS A 84 19.96 -15.67 -24.27
N PRO A 85 20.16 -15.83 -25.59
CA PRO A 85 19.73 -17.03 -26.27
C PRO A 85 20.55 -18.24 -25.81
N ALA A 86 19.88 -19.39 -25.61
CA ALA A 86 20.53 -20.64 -25.22
C ALA A 86 21.24 -21.32 -26.41
N LEU A 87 20.69 -21.15 -27.62
CA LEU A 87 21.22 -21.69 -28.87
C LEU A 87 21.75 -20.55 -29.74
N PHE A 88 22.70 -20.85 -30.63
CA PHE A 88 23.25 -19.89 -31.60
C PHE A 88 23.90 -18.64 -30.98
N LYS A 89 24.42 -18.75 -29.76
CA LYS A 89 25.11 -17.64 -29.07
C LYS A 89 26.35 -17.13 -29.81
N ASP A 90 26.96 -17.98 -30.64
CA ASP A 90 28.16 -17.66 -31.42
C ASP A 90 27.80 -16.93 -32.73
N ASP A 91 26.53 -16.97 -33.16
CA ASP A 91 26.03 -16.18 -34.27
C ASP A 91 25.71 -14.76 -33.78
N GLN A 92 26.59 -13.82 -34.15
CA GLN A 92 26.44 -12.42 -33.80
C GLN A 92 25.21 -11.77 -34.46
N ALA A 93 24.84 -12.18 -35.67
CA ALA A 93 23.68 -11.62 -36.37
C ALA A 93 22.38 -12.07 -35.70
N PHE A 94 22.31 -13.34 -35.29
CA PHE A 94 21.19 -13.85 -34.48
C PHE A 94 21.10 -13.13 -33.13
N THR A 95 22.23 -12.99 -32.42
CA THR A 95 22.27 -12.33 -31.10
C THR A 95 21.88 -10.85 -31.18
N ALA A 96 22.28 -10.14 -32.24
CA ALA A 96 21.87 -8.76 -32.47
C ALA A 96 20.34 -8.64 -32.68
N LYS A 97 19.74 -9.53 -33.47
CA LYS A 97 18.27 -9.57 -33.66
C LYS A 97 17.54 -9.89 -32.35
N TRP A 98 18.05 -10.84 -31.57
CA TRP A 98 17.52 -11.20 -30.25
C TRP A 98 17.50 -9.98 -29.31
N GLN A 99 18.63 -9.27 -29.21
CA GLN A 99 18.72 -8.06 -28.40
C GLN A 99 17.77 -6.96 -28.92
N GLY A 100 17.62 -6.82 -30.23
CA GLY A 100 16.66 -5.89 -30.83
C GLY A 100 15.22 -6.17 -30.40
N ILE A 101 14.80 -7.43 -30.36
CA ILE A 101 13.48 -7.84 -29.87
C ILE A 101 13.31 -7.48 -28.39
N LEU A 102 14.31 -7.80 -27.56
CA LEU A 102 14.27 -7.48 -26.13
C LEU A 102 14.19 -5.97 -25.88
N ASN A 103 14.96 -5.18 -26.62
CA ASN A 103 14.92 -3.72 -26.53
C ASN A 103 13.54 -3.17 -26.90
N ARG A 104 12.90 -3.72 -27.94
CA ARG A 104 11.52 -3.37 -28.30
C ARG A 104 10.56 -3.69 -27.16
N CYS A 105 10.63 -4.90 -26.57
CA CYS A 105 9.81 -5.25 -25.42
C CYS A 105 10.01 -4.27 -24.25
N SER A 106 11.26 -3.89 -23.96
CA SER A 106 11.55 -2.88 -22.93
C SER A 106 10.90 -1.52 -23.22
N LEU A 107 10.92 -1.05 -24.48
CA LEU A 107 10.25 0.20 -24.88
C LEU A 107 8.73 0.09 -24.75
N ASP A 108 8.14 -1.03 -25.14
CA ASP A 108 6.71 -1.29 -25.00
C ASP A 108 6.29 -1.32 -23.51
N LEU A 109 7.13 -1.90 -22.65
CA LEU A 109 6.92 -1.88 -21.19
C LEU A 109 6.98 -0.45 -20.62
N ILE A 110 7.87 0.41 -21.13
CA ILE A 110 7.91 1.82 -20.75
C ILE A 110 6.57 2.49 -21.13
N ALA A 111 6.11 2.31 -22.37
CA ALA A 111 4.86 2.89 -22.84
C ALA A 111 3.65 2.42 -22.02
N LEU A 112 3.56 1.11 -21.73
CA LEU A 112 2.53 0.52 -20.88
C LEU A 112 2.54 1.14 -19.47
N THR A 113 3.72 1.31 -18.89
CA THR A 113 3.87 1.90 -17.55
C THR A 113 3.41 3.36 -17.54
N VAL A 114 3.81 4.15 -18.53
CA VAL A 114 3.39 5.56 -18.66
C VAL A 114 1.87 5.65 -18.84
N GLN A 115 1.27 4.80 -19.67
CA GLN A 115 -0.18 4.73 -19.86
C GLN A 115 -0.90 4.46 -18.53
N GLN A 116 -0.44 3.45 -17.78
CA GLN A 116 -1.05 3.10 -16.50
C GLN A 116 -0.88 4.21 -15.45
N LEU A 117 0.27 4.88 -15.41
CA LEU A 117 0.49 6.03 -14.54
C LEU A 117 -0.45 7.18 -14.88
N GLN A 118 -0.71 7.46 -16.16
CA GLN A 118 -1.65 8.52 -16.57
C GLN A 118 -3.09 8.23 -16.14
N VAL A 119 -3.53 6.97 -16.23
CA VAL A 119 -4.87 6.56 -15.76
C VAL A 119 -4.93 6.65 -14.24
N GLY A 120 -3.97 6.04 -13.55
CA GLY A 120 -3.92 6.02 -12.09
C GLY A 120 -3.81 7.42 -11.48
N SER A 121 -3.03 8.33 -12.08
CA SER A 121 -2.91 9.71 -11.61
C SER A 121 -4.22 10.49 -11.63
N LYS A 122 -5.16 10.17 -12.53
CA LYS A 122 -6.50 10.78 -12.52
C LYS A 122 -7.28 10.34 -11.29
N ASP A 123 -7.31 9.04 -11.02
CA ASP A 123 -7.99 8.48 -9.85
C ASP A 123 -7.35 8.97 -8.54
N LEU A 124 -6.03 9.07 -8.51
CA LEU A 124 -5.28 9.56 -7.36
C LEU A 124 -5.60 11.03 -7.05
N LYS A 125 -5.66 11.88 -8.08
CA LYS A 125 -6.05 13.29 -7.92
C LYS A 125 -7.48 13.43 -7.43
N GLN A 126 -8.40 12.59 -7.89
CA GLN A 126 -9.75 12.56 -7.36
C GLN A 126 -9.78 12.17 -5.89
N GLN A 127 -8.99 11.17 -5.47
CA GLN A 127 -8.86 10.78 -4.07
C GLN A 127 -8.28 11.90 -3.20
N ILE A 128 -7.27 12.63 -3.70
CA ILE A 128 -6.70 13.78 -3.01
C ILE A 128 -7.76 14.86 -2.83
N HIS A 129 -8.48 15.22 -3.89
CA HIS A 129 -9.50 16.27 -3.84
C HIS A 129 -10.62 15.95 -2.83
N VAL A 130 -11.14 14.72 -2.86
CA VAL A 130 -12.17 14.28 -1.88
C VAL A 130 -11.65 14.38 -0.45
N LEU A 131 -10.39 14.01 -0.22
CA LEU A 131 -9.80 14.03 1.12
C LEU A 131 -9.45 15.45 1.59
N GLU A 132 -9.12 16.36 0.68
CA GLU A 132 -8.94 17.80 0.93
C GLU A 132 -10.26 18.46 1.34
N ASP A 133 -11.36 18.11 0.66
CA ASP A 133 -12.71 18.56 1.02
C ASP A 133 -13.11 18.03 2.41
N GLU A 134 -12.83 16.75 2.70
CA GLU A 134 -13.07 16.14 4.02
C GLU A 134 -12.25 16.84 5.13
N TYR A 135 -10.99 17.16 4.87
CA TYR A 135 -10.14 17.89 5.82
C TYR A 135 -10.63 19.32 6.08
N THR A 136 -11.10 20.01 5.03
CA THR A 136 -11.60 21.40 5.12
C THR A 136 -12.96 21.48 5.83
N ALA A 137 -13.77 20.41 5.77
CA ALA A 137 -15.06 20.33 6.45
C ALA A 137 -14.95 20.14 7.99
N ILE A 138 -13.75 19.94 8.53
CA ILE A 138 -13.52 19.82 9.97
C ILE A 138 -13.74 21.19 10.63
N PRO A 139 -14.67 21.35 11.60
CA PRO A 139 -15.09 22.66 12.12
C PRO A 139 -14.01 23.49 12.85
N GLU A 140 -12.98 22.82 13.38
CA GLU A 140 -11.82 23.41 14.06
C GLU A 140 -10.58 22.62 13.62
N PRO A 141 -10.01 22.87 12.41
CA PRO A 141 -8.77 22.23 12.03
C PRO A 141 -7.67 22.77 12.94
N ALA A 142 -6.95 21.89 13.64
CA ALA A 142 -5.91 22.24 14.61
C ALA A 142 -4.82 23.16 14.01
N ASN A 143 -4.68 23.17 12.69
CA ASN A 143 -3.82 24.11 11.98
C ASN A 143 -4.40 24.47 10.60
N ARG A 144 -5.05 25.64 10.49
CA ARG A 144 -5.59 26.18 9.22
C ARG A 144 -4.55 26.30 8.09
N ASN A 145 -3.27 26.40 8.44
CA ASN A 145 -2.18 26.52 7.46
C ASN A 145 -1.55 25.16 7.08
N ALA A 146 -2.02 24.04 7.66
CA ALA A 146 -1.38 22.74 7.47
C ALA A 146 -1.35 22.27 6.01
N LEU A 147 -2.40 22.53 5.23
CA LEU A 147 -2.43 22.20 3.80
C LEU A 147 -1.41 23.04 3.00
N GLN A 148 -1.30 24.33 3.29
CA GLN A 148 -0.32 25.21 2.65
C GLN A 148 1.12 24.85 3.03
N GLU A 149 1.35 24.48 4.29
CA GLU A 149 2.65 23.97 4.73
C GLU A 149 3.01 22.64 4.07
N LEU A 150 2.02 21.77 3.87
CA LEU A 150 2.22 20.49 3.19
C LEU A 150 2.64 20.73 1.74
N ASP A 151 1.93 21.61 1.02
CA ASP A 151 2.29 21.99 -0.35
C ASP A 151 3.65 22.69 -0.44
N ALA A 152 4.11 23.36 0.63
CA ALA A 152 5.43 23.98 0.70
C ALA A 152 6.57 23.02 1.07
N LYS A 153 6.27 21.86 1.69
CA LYS A 153 7.25 20.87 2.16
C LYS A 153 7.49 19.73 1.16
N ILE A 154 6.56 19.50 0.24
CA ILE A 154 6.63 18.43 -0.76
C ILE A 154 7.20 18.99 -2.07
#